data_AF-A0A256HR88-F1
#
_entry.id   AF-A0A256HR88-F1
#
_cell.length_a   1.000
_cell.length_b   1.000
_cell.length_c   1.000
_cell.angle_alpha   90.00
_cell.angle_beta   90.00
_cell.angle_gamma   90.00
#
_symmetry.space_group_name_H-M   'P 1'
#
loop_
_entity.id
_entity.type
_entity.pdbx_description
1 polymer ?
#
loop_
_entity_poly.entity_id
_entity_poly.type
_entity_poly.pdbx_seq_one_letter_code
_entity_poly.pdbx_strand_id
1 'polypeptide(L)'
;MSDSSGGPVQRAIEEIFYPADRIPLVEWREFSGARSTVSLTAALTLLSFVTGLSNLSQPSVTLAGPLAGLLPTSLAVPLARFGGVLFAFVLGILAVGLQRRKRIAWLAAAVVVPALAVLPLTTLRPTDIPVLVLIAITFPLHVRNRDQFRQSLDLSSLQIASLSAILGVVLYGTVGSYGLRDQFGGISTWGDAFYYVIVTIATVGYGDITPTTGISKWFSLSIILFGTGAFTVAVGALIGPAIESRMAAAFGNMTASELTLLEDHVVVLGYGDVTESLLEELGAETELVVVTPDQETASQLNTEGVNVLTDDPTDESVLRDARTDAARGVVVGSDDDARDVLAVLATRNVDPDVRIVAAANEARNVEKLESVGADDVINPLEIGGRLLGRSVLGGDSRSLLSEISGNADDE
;
A
#
# COMPACT_ATOMS: atom_id res chain seq x y z
N MET A 1 -22.03 45.21 -43.10
CA MET A 1 -22.81 43.97 -43.05
C MET A 1 -22.01 42.96 -42.26
N SER A 2 -22.34 42.52 -41.05
CA SER A 2 -23.29 42.93 -40.02
C SER A 2 -22.65 42.44 -38.72
N ASP A 3 -22.42 43.35 -37.78
CA ASP A 3 -21.76 43.10 -36.50
C ASP A 3 -22.69 42.26 -35.61
N SER A 4 -22.26 41.04 -35.22
CA SER A 4 -23.02 40.17 -34.32
C SER A 4 -22.61 40.43 -32.87
N SER A 5 -23.13 41.52 -32.31
CA SER A 5 -23.08 41.81 -30.88
C SER A 5 -24.08 40.91 -30.13
N GLY A 6 -23.66 39.69 -29.78
CA GLY A 6 -24.35 38.87 -28.80
C GLY A 6 -24.21 39.51 -27.41
N GLY A 7 -25.29 40.12 -26.91
CA GLY A 7 -25.31 40.81 -25.64
C GLY A 7 -25.08 39.89 -24.43
N PRO A 8 -24.78 40.44 -23.24
CA PRO A 8 -24.50 39.68 -22.01
C PRO A 8 -25.59 38.68 -21.65
N VAL A 9 -26.85 39.05 -21.96
CA VAL A 9 -28.04 38.23 -21.70
C VAL A 9 -28.07 36.95 -22.55
N GLN A 10 -27.56 37.00 -23.79
CA GLN A 10 -27.55 35.83 -24.66
C GLN A 10 -26.54 34.78 -24.17
N ARG A 11 -25.36 35.23 -23.71
CA ARG A 11 -24.36 34.35 -23.08
C ARG A 11 -24.85 33.76 -21.77
N ALA A 12 -25.55 34.55 -20.94
CA ALA A 12 -26.13 34.07 -19.69
C ALA A 12 -27.22 33.02 -19.92
N ILE A 13 -28.03 33.17 -20.97
CA ILE A 13 -29.04 32.17 -21.36
C ILE A 13 -28.37 30.89 -21.89
N GLU A 14 -27.27 31.02 -22.62
CA GLU A 14 -26.52 29.87 -23.17
C GLU A 14 -25.85 29.03 -22.06
N GLU A 15 -25.30 29.67 -21.02
CA GLU A 15 -24.75 28.99 -19.82
C GLU A 15 -25.81 28.25 -19.00
N ILE A 16 -27.03 28.78 -18.90
CA ILE A 16 -28.13 28.16 -18.14
C ILE A 16 -28.68 26.92 -18.85
N PHE A 17 -28.78 26.94 -20.19
CA PHE A 17 -29.39 25.85 -20.96
C PHE A 17 -28.39 24.84 -21.52
N TYR A 18 -27.09 25.16 -21.55
CA TYR A 18 -26.02 24.25 -21.96
C TYR A 18 -24.85 24.29 -20.97
N PRO A 19 -24.98 23.69 -19.77
CA PRO A 19 -23.86 23.53 -18.86
C PRO A 19 -22.73 22.76 -19.58
N ALA A 20 -21.55 23.38 -19.71
CA ALA A 20 -20.38 22.74 -20.29
C ALA A 20 -19.85 21.57 -19.42
N ASP A 21 -20.23 21.57 -18.15
CA ASP A 21 -19.92 20.50 -17.21
C ASP A 21 -20.91 19.35 -17.39
N ARG A 22 -20.49 18.37 -18.18
CA ARG A 22 -21.11 17.05 -18.17
C ARG A 22 -20.93 16.48 -16.77
N ILE A 23 -21.97 16.55 -15.94
CA ILE A 23 -22.03 15.83 -14.66
C ILE A 23 -21.78 14.35 -14.97
N PRO A 24 -20.63 13.77 -14.58
CA PRO A 24 -20.40 12.35 -14.81
C PRO A 24 -21.37 11.60 -13.90
N LEU A 25 -22.36 10.94 -14.51
CA LEU A 25 -23.21 9.99 -13.80
C LEU A 25 -22.29 8.84 -13.36
N VAL A 26 -21.93 8.85 -12.07
CA VAL A 26 -21.03 7.90 -11.39
C VAL A 26 -19.54 8.17 -11.63
N GLU A 27 -18.83 8.61 -10.59
CA GLU A 27 -17.38 8.62 -10.55
C GLU A 27 -16.85 7.17 -10.49
N TRP A 28 -16.73 6.53 -11.65
CA TRP A 28 -16.19 5.17 -11.75
C TRP A 28 -14.76 5.03 -11.20
N ARG A 29 -14.04 6.15 -10.96
CA ARG A 29 -12.70 6.14 -10.34
C ARG A 29 -12.74 5.70 -8.88
N GLU A 30 -13.76 6.08 -8.10
CA GLU A 30 -13.91 5.65 -6.70
C GLU A 30 -14.06 4.12 -6.61
N PHE A 31 -14.87 3.52 -7.50
CA PHE A 31 -15.11 2.08 -7.50
C PHE A 31 -14.03 1.26 -8.21
N SER A 32 -13.17 1.87 -9.03
CA SER A 32 -12.15 1.16 -9.82
C SER A 32 -10.71 1.49 -9.42
N GLY A 33 -10.46 2.13 -8.28
CA GLY A 33 -9.11 2.42 -7.77
C GLY A 33 -8.35 1.22 -7.18
N ALA A 34 -7.17 1.49 -6.63
CA ALA A 34 -6.28 0.49 -6.00
C ALA A 34 -6.96 -0.20 -4.82
N ARG A 35 -7.72 0.55 -4.00
CA ARG A 35 -8.51 0.00 -2.88
C ARG A 35 -9.44 -1.12 -3.36
N SER A 36 -10.15 -0.93 -4.47
CA SER A 36 -10.99 -1.96 -5.08
C SER A 36 -10.21 -3.16 -5.62
N THR A 37 -9.03 -2.94 -6.21
CA THR A 37 -8.15 -4.02 -6.71
C THR A 37 -7.72 -4.93 -5.57
N VAL A 38 -7.30 -4.31 -4.47
CA VAL A 38 -6.86 -5.00 -3.26
C VAL A 38 -8.02 -5.78 -2.64
N SER A 39 -9.17 -5.14 -2.45
CA SER A 39 -10.36 -5.76 -1.87
C SER A 39 -10.87 -6.95 -2.69
N LEU A 40 -10.88 -6.84 -4.02
CA LEU A 40 -11.25 -7.95 -4.90
C LEU A 40 -10.23 -9.09 -4.86
N THR A 41 -8.93 -8.78 -4.75
CA THR A 41 -7.88 -9.80 -4.60
C THR A 41 -8.00 -10.52 -3.24
N ALA A 42 -8.35 -9.80 -2.17
CA ALA A 42 -8.62 -10.37 -0.86
C ALA A 42 -9.89 -11.24 -0.85
N ALA A 43 -10.96 -10.80 -1.50
CA ALA A 43 -12.16 -11.61 -1.70
C ALA A 43 -11.84 -12.89 -2.50
N LEU A 44 -11.00 -12.79 -3.54
CA LEU A 44 -10.58 -13.92 -4.35
C LEU A 44 -9.75 -14.91 -3.53
N THR A 45 -8.91 -14.41 -2.63
CA THR A 45 -8.14 -15.21 -1.68
C THR A 45 -9.06 -16.03 -0.77
N LEU A 46 -10.02 -15.37 -0.12
CA LEU A 46 -10.97 -16.03 0.79
C LEU A 46 -11.81 -17.09 0.06
N LEU A 47 -12.31 -16.74 -1.13
CA LEU A 47 -13.14 -17.64 -1.92
C LEU A 47 -12.34 -18.85 -2.43
N SER A 48 -11.11 -18.63 -2.90
CA SER A 48 -10.19 -19.71 -3.29
C SER A 48 -9.88 -20.63 -2.11
N PHE A 49 -9.71 -20.09 -0.90
CA PHE A 49 -9.48 -20.87 0.31
C PHE A 49 -10.69 -21.75 0.64
N VAL A 50 -11.90 -21.17 0.64
CA VAL A 50 -13.14 -21.90 0.94
C VAL A 50 -13.41 -23.00 -0.09
N THR A 51 -13.29 -22.69 -1.39
CA THR A 51 -13.47 -23.68 -2.45
C THR A 51 -12.39 -24.76 -2.40
N GLY A 52 -11.13 -24.39 -2.10
CA GLY A 52 -10.04 -25.33 -1.88
C GLY A 52 -10.30 -26.28 -0.70
N LEU A 53 -10.78 -25.76 0.43
CA LEU A 53 -11.14 -26.56 1.59
C LEU A 53 -12.32 -27.50 1.30
N SER A 54 -13.30 -27.03 0.53
CA SER A 54 -14.42 -27.85 0.06
C SER A 54 -13.92 -29.03 -0.78
N ASN A 55 -13.00 -28.79 -1.73
CA ASN A 55 -12.42 -29.84 -2.57
C ASN A 55 -11.55 -30.83 -1.76
N LEU A 56 -10.83 -30.36 -0.73
CA LEU A 56 -10.07 -31.21 0.19
C LEU A 56 -10.98 -32.16 0.99
N SER A 57 -12.12 -31.67 1.46
CA SER A 57 -13.07 -32.42 2.27
C SER A 57 -13.78 -33.54 1.49
N GLN A 58 -13.81 -33.46 0.17
CA GLN A 58 -14.51 -34.43 -0.66
C GLN A 58 -13.75 -35.75 -0.82
N PRO A 59 -14.47 -36.88 -0.92
CA PRO A 59 -13.87 -38.21 -1.06
C PRO A 59 -13.20 -38.42 -2.43
N SER A 60 -13.71 -37.78 -3.49
CA SER A 60 -13.12 -37.80 -4.82
C SER A 60 -13.37 -36.49 -5.57
N VAL A 61 -12.40 -36.11 -6.40
CA VAL A 61 -12.50 -34.92 -7.27
C VAL A 61 -12.74 -35.39 -8.69
N THR A 62 -13.87 -34.98 -9.25
CA THR A 62 -14.26 -35.27 -10.62
C THR A 62 -13.72 -34.18 -11.54
N LEU A 63 -12.90 -34.57 -12.50
CA LEU A 63 -12.35 -33.67 -13.52
C LEU A 63 -13.32 -33.62 -14.71
N ALA A 64 -14.35 -32.77 -14.60
CA ALA A 64 -15.40 -32.63 -15.62
C ALA A 64 -15.27 -31.34 -16.46
N GLY A 65 -14.24 -30.53 -16.20
CA GLY A 65 -14.06 -29.24 -16.85
C GLY A 65 -13.34 -29.30 -18.21
N PRO A 66 -13.40 -28.21 -19.00
CA PRO A 66 -12.80 -28.12 -20.32
C PRO A 66 -11.26 -28.29 -20.33
N LEU A 67 -10.58 -27.96 -19.23
CA LEU A 67 -9.12 -28.12 -19.12
C LEU A 67 -8.70 -29.48 -18.55
N ALA A 68 -9.64 -30.36 -18.20
CA ALA A 68 -9.33 -31.67 -17.61
C ALA A 68 -8.43 -32.54 -18.49
N GLY A 69 -8.53 -32.41 -19.82
CA GLY A 69 -7.75 -33.21 -20.78
C GLY A 69 -6.36 -32.64 -21.10
N LEU A 70 -6.03 -31.42 -20.68
CA LEU A 70 -4.77 -30.75 -21.02
C LEU A 70 -3.66 -31.00 -20.00
N LEU A 71 -4.00 -31.39 -18.78
CA LEU A 71 -3.04 -31.66 -17.71
C LEU A 71 -2.80 -33.16 -17.55
N PRO A 72 -1.54 -33.60 -17.30
CA PRO A 72 -1.26 -34.97 -16.92
C PRO A 72 -2.08 -35.35 -15.68
N THR A 73 -2.68 -36.53 -15.69
CA THR A 73 -3.53 -37.01 -14.58
C THR A 73 -2.81 -37.07 -13.24
N SER A 74 -1.48 -37.28 -13.26
CA SER A 74 -0.60 -37.24 -12.08
C SER A 74 -0.53 -35.88 -11.40
N LEU A 75 -0.74 -34.79 -12.15
CA LEU A 75 -0.74 -33.42 -11.63
C LEU A 75 -2.16 -32.88 -11.44
N ALA A 76 -3.08 -33.21 -12.36
CA ALA A 76 -4.43 -32.66 -12.38
C ALA A 76 -5.22 -32.97 -11.11
N VAL A 77 -5.18 -34.22 -10.62
CA VAL A 77 -5.96 -34.64 -9.46
C VAL A 77 -5.45 -34.00 -8.16
N PRO A 78 -4.15 -34.05 -7.81
CA PRO A 78 -3.64 -33.35 -6.64
C PRO A 78 -3.90 -31.84 -6.73
N LEU A 79 -3.58 -31.23 -7.88
CA LEU A 79 -3.72 -29.79 -8.07
C LEU A 79 -5.18 -29.32 -7.93
N ALA A 80 -6.14 -30.05 -8.48
CA ALA A 80 -7.57 -29.75 -8.29
C ALA A 80 -8.03 -29.92 -6.83
N ARG A 81 -7.39 -30.84 -6.08
CA ARG A 81 -7.75 -31.14 -4.69
C ARG A 81 -7.21 -30.10 -3.70
N PHE A 82 -5.93 -29.74 -3.77
CA PHE A 82 -5.29 -28.84 -2.81
C PHE A 82 -4.97 -27.45 -3.36
N GLY A 83 -5.00 -27.28 -4.69
CA GLY A 83 -4.51 -26.06 -5.35
C GLY A 83 -5.24 -24.79 -4.89
N GLY A 84 -6.55 -24.85 -4.65
CA GLY A 84 -7.32 -23.67 -4.21
C GLY A 84 -6.80 -23.10 -2.88
N VAL A 85 -6.38 -23.97 -1.96
CA VAL A 85 -5.76 -23.56 -0.70
C VAL A 85 -4.37 -22.98 -0.94
N LEU A 86 -3.53 -23.63 -1.75
CA LEU A 86 -2.19 -23.14 -2.07
C LEU A 86 -2.23 -21.74 -2.70
N PHE A 87 -3.07 -21.56 -3.72
CA PHE A 87 -3.26 -20.28 -4.39
C PHE A 87 -3.81 -19.22 -3.42
N ALA A 88 -4.68 -19.58 -2.49
CA ALA A 88 -5.17 -18.64 -1.49
C ALA A 88 -4.04 -18.10 -0.60
N PHE A 89 -3.14 -18.94 -0.10
CA PHE A 89 -1.99 -18.46 0.69
C PHE A 89 -1.09 -17.52 -0.14
N VAL A 90 -0.81 -17.87 -1.39
CA VAL A 90 -0.02 -17.02 -2.30
C VAL A 90 -0.74 -15.70 -2.56
N LEU A 91 -2.02 -15.73 -2.92
CA LEU A 91 -2.83 -14.54 -3.16
C LEU A 91 -2.99 -13.68 -1.91
N GLY A 92 -3.02 -14.25 -0.71
CA GLY A 92 -3.03 -13.50 0.54
C GLY A 92 -1.75 -12.69 0.74
N ILE A 93 -0.58 -13.29 0.51
CA ILE A 93 0.70 -12.57 0.54
C ILE A 93 0.72 -11.47 -0.52
N LEU A 94 0.23 -11.76 -1.72
CA LEU A 94 0.15 -10.78 -2.80
C LEU A 94 -0.84 -9.66 -2.48
N ALA A 95 -1.98 -9.95 -1.84
CA ALA A 95 -2.95 -8.95 -1.41
C ALA A 95 -2.32 -7.97 -0.41
N VAL A 96 -1.54 -8.47 0.56
CA VAL A 96 -0.76 -7.61 1.48
C VAL A 96 0.30 -6.79 0.72
N GLY A 97 0.99 -7.39 -0.26
CA GLY A 97 1.92 -6.65 -1.11
C GLY A 97 1.25 -5.55 -1.97
N LEU A 98 0.03 -5.82 -2.44
CA LEU A 98 -0.79 -4.88 -3.21
C LEU A 98 -1.35 -3.76 -2.32
N GLN A 99 -1.70 -4.04 -1.06
CA GLN A 99 -2.05 -3.00 -0.08
C GLN A 99 -0.94 -1.96 0.02
N ARG A 100 0.32 -2.42 -0.02
CA ARG A 100 1.52 -1.57 -0.01
C ARG A 100 1.94 -1.09 -1.41
N ARG A 101 1.04 -1.13 -2.39
CA ARG A 101 1.25 -0.71 -3.79
C ARG A 101 2.54 -1.23 -4.46
N LYS A 102 3.06 -2.39 -4.03
CA LYS A 102 4.34 -2.93 -4.51
C LYS A 102 4.23 -3.46 -5.93
N ARG A 103 5.15 -3.03 -6.81
CA ARG A 103 5.17 -3.41 -8.23
C ARG A 103 5.36 -4.92 -8.45
N ILE A 104 6.21 -5.55 -7.64
CA ILE A 104 6.46 -7.00 -7.72
C ILE A 104 5.21 -7.79 -7.30
N ALA A 105 4.46 -7.32 -6.30
CA ALA A 105 3.20 -7.95 -5.90
C ALA A 105 2.16 -7.86 -7.01
N TRP A 106 2.08 -6.72 -7.71
CA TRP A 106 1.24 -6.55 -8.89
C TRP A 106 1.67 -7.46 -10.06
N LEU A 107 2.96 -7.52 -10.39
CA LEU A 107 3.47 -8.42 -11.43
C LEU A 107 3.17 -9.88 -11.12
N ALA A 108 3.39 -10.30 -9.88
CA ALA A 108 3.08 -11.66 -9.45
C ALA A 108 1.57 -11.92 -9.45
N ALA A 109 0.73 -10.99 -8.99
CA ALA A 109 -0.72 -11.12 -9.05
C ALA A 109 -1.24 -11.21 -10.49
N ALA A 110 -0.66 -10.44 -11.42
CA ALA A 110 -0.99 -10.51 -12.84
C ALA A 110 -0.70 -11.89 -13.47
N VAL A 111 0.17 -12.70 -12.87
CA VAL A 111 0.43 -14.09 -13.29
C VAL A 111 -0.42 -15.08 -12.48
N VAL A 112 -0.50 -14.91 -11.16
CA VAL A 112 -1.14 -15.86 -10.24
C VAL A 112 -2.67 -15.84 -10.36
N VAL A 113 -3.29 -14.67 -10.51
CA VAL A 113 -4.75 -14.53 -10.66
C VAL A 113 -5.28 -15.29 -11.88
N PRO A 114 -4.74 -15.13 -13.11
CA PRO A 114 -5.19 -15.93 -14.24
C PRO A 114 -4.75 -17.40 -14.13
N ALA A 115 -3.60 -17.71 -13.52
CA ALA A 115 -3.20 -19.09 -13.28
C ALA A 115 -4.17 -19.85 -12.35
N LEU A 116 -4.78 -19.14 -11.38
CA LEU A 116 -5.82 -19.72 -10.52
C LEU A 116 -7.01 -20.24 -11.33
N ALA A 117 -7.34 -19.63 -12.48
CA ALA A 117 -8.46 -20.05 -13.33
C ALA A 117 -8.32 -21.48 -13.88
N VAL A 118 -7.09 -22.03 -13.89
CA VAL A 118 -6.86 -23.43 -14.29
C VAL A 118 -7.64 -24.39 -13.39
N LEU A 119 -7.69 -24.14 -12.08
CA LEU A 119 -8.39 -25.01 -11.13
C LEU A 119 -9.90 -25.12 -11.42
N PRO A 120 -10.68 -24.03 -11.36
CA PRO A 120 -12.12 -24.09 -11.61
C PRO A 120 -12.46 -24.54 -13.04
N LEU A 121 -11.56 -24.35 -14.02
CA LEU A 121 -11.76 -24.86 -15.39
C LEU A 121 -11.40 -26.34 -15.55
N THR A 122 -10.73 -26.98 -14.58
CA THR A 122 -10.51 -28.43 -14.58
C THR A 122 -11.65 -29.20 -13.92
N THR A 123 -12.30 -28.62 -12.90
CA THR A 123 -13.38 -29.25 -12.13
C THR A 123 -14.77 -28.80 -12.58
N LEU A 124 -14.93 -27.52 -12.96
CA LEU A 124 -16.15 -26.85 -13.43
C LEU A 124 -17.39 -27.12 -12.58
N ARG A 125 -17.23 -27.08 -11.25
CA ARG A 125 -18.32 -27.32 -10.30
C ARG A 125 -19.11 -26.04 -10.01
N PRO A 126 -20.34 -26.15 -9.47
CA PRO A 126 -21.10 -24.96 -9.07
C PRO A 126 -20.36 -24.06 -8.06
N THR A 127 -19.54 -24.64 -7.19
CA THR A 127 -18.69 -23.94 -6.21
C THR A 127 -17.54 -23.16 -6.85
N ASP A 128 -17.20 -23.48 -8.10
CA ASP A 128 -16.08 -22.90 -8.85
C ASP A 128 -16.52 -21.66 -9.66
N ILE A 129 -17.82 -21.54 -9.94
CA ILE A 129 -18.39 -20.43 -10.72
C ILE A 129 -18.12 -19.07 -10.06
N PRO A 130 -18.33 -18.87 -8.74
CA PRO A 130 -18.02 -17.60 -8.09
C PRO A 130 -16.55 -17.21 -8.21
N VAL A 131 -15.62 -18.18 -8.14
CA VAL A 131 -14.18 -17.95 -8.30
C VAL A 131 -13.87 -17.46 -9.71
N LEU A 132 -14.45 -18.07 -10.74
CA LEU A 132 -14.27 -17.67 -12.14
C LEU A 132 -14.80 -16.26 -12.41
N VAL A 133 -15.98 -15.93 -11.90
CA VAL A 133 -16.56 -14.58 -12.03
C VAL A 133 -15.64 -13.55 -11.38
N LEU A 134 -15.14 -13.85 -10.18
CA LEU A 134 -14.27 -12.93 -9.47
C LEU A 134 -12.94 -12.73 -10.20
N ILE A 135 -12.32 -13.79 -10.73
CA ILE A 135 -11.12 -13.69 -11.59
C ILE A 135 -11.39 -12.80 -12.81
N ALA A 136 -12.54 -12.98 -13.47
CA ALA A 136 -12.91 -12.22 -14.66
C ALA A 136 -13.08 -10.72 -14.39
N ILE A 137 -13.39 -10.33 -13.14
CA ILE A 137 -13.49 -8.94 -12.70
C ILE A 137 -12.13 -8.41 -12.20
N THR A 138 -11.43 -9.20 -11.37
CA THR A 138 -10.17 -8.80 -10.72
C THR A 138 -9.03 -8.63 -11.74
N PHE A 139 -8.93 -9.49 -12.74
CA PHE A 139 -7.82 -9.46 -13.70
C PHE A 139 -7.81 -8.18 -14.58
N PRO A 140 -8.91 -7.78 -15.25
CA PRO A 140 -8.94 -6.52 -15.99
C PRO A 140 -8.65 -5.30 -15.11
N LEU A 141 -9.08 -5.35 -13.85
CA LEU A 141 -8.87 -4.26 -12.91
C LEU A 141 -7.39 -4.13 -12.51
N HIS A 142 -6.69 -5.26 -12.32
CA HIS A 142 -5.22 -5.29 -12.19
C HIS A 142 -4.54 -4.64 -13.39
N VAL A 143 -4.97 -4.97 -14.61
CA VAL A 143 -4.37 -4.41 -15.84
C VAL A 143 -4.65 -2.91 -15.96
N ARG A 144 -5.88 -2.47 -15.64
CA ARG A 144 -6.29 -1.06 -15.68
C ARG A 144 -5.53 -0.20 -14.67
N ASN A 145 -5.30 -0.73 -13.47
CA ASN A 145 -4.67 0.01 -12.37
C ASN A 145 -3.15 -0.17 -12.27
N ARG A 146 -2.50 -0.66 -13.33
CA ARG A 146 -1.05 -0.88 -13.38
C ARG A 146 -0.23 0.33 -12.91
N ASP A 147 -0.73 1.54 -13.18
CA ASP A 147 -0.05 2.80 -12.88
C ASP A 147 -0.09 3.17 -11.40
N GLN A 148 -0.96 2.54 -10.62
CA GLN A 148 -1.09 2.77 -9.17
C GLN A 148 -0.13 1.89 -8.34
N PHE A 149 0.45 0.84 -8.93
CA PHE A 149 1.35 -0.12 -8.24
C PHE A 149 2.83 0.10 -8.64
N ARG A 150 3.36 1.30 -8.40
CA ARG A 150 4.71 1.70 -8.87
C ARG A 150 5.82 1.50 -7.84
N GLN A 151 5.50 1.30 -6.57
CA GLN A 151 6.52 1.28 -5.52
C GLN A 151 7.44 0.05 -5.64
N SER A 152 8.76 0.27 -5.57
CA SER A 152 9.75 -0.80 -5.56
C SER A 152 9.74 -1.57 -4.24
N LEU A 153 10.20 -2.82 -4.28
CA LEU A 153 10.64 -3.52 -3.08
C LEU A 153 12.09 -3.18 -2.85
N ASP A 154 12.34 -2.36 -1.84
CA ASP A 154 13.70 -2.08 -1.38
C ASP A 154 14.07 -3.18 -0.39
N LEU A 155 14.77 -4.19 -0.90
CA LEU A 155 15.27 -5.28 -0.09
C LEU A 155 16.64 -4.89 0.45
N SER A 156 16.85 -5.09 1.75
CA SER A 156 18.17 -4.88 2.33
C SER A 156 19.19 -5.85 1.72
N SER A 157 20.47 -5.47 1.73
CA SER A 157 21.55 -6.35 1.25
C SER A 157 21.51 -7.73 1.92
N LEU A 158 21.10 -7.79 3.20
CA LEU A 158 20.92 -9.04 3.95
C LEU A 158 19.72 -9.85 3.43
N GLN A 159 18.60 -9.23 3.10
CA GLN A 159 17.44 -9.91 2.50
C GLN A 159 17.79 -10.49 1.14
N ILE A 160 18.46 -9.73 0.28
CA ILE A 160 18.88 -10.21 -1.05
C ILE A 160 19.85 -11.39 -0.91
N ALA A 161 20.86 -11.25 -0.05
CA ALA A 161 21.84 -12.30 0.19
C ALA A 161 21.20 -13.58 0.76
N SER A 162 20.29 -13.44 1.73
CA SER A 162 19.62 -14.58 2.36
C SER A 162 18.66 -15.30 1.41
N LEU A 163 17.83 -14.56 0.65
CA LEU A 163 16.94 -15.14 -0.37
C LEU A 163 17.74 -15.84 -1.47
N SER A 164 18.83 -15.23 -1.93
CA SER A 164 19.73 -15.83 -2.94
C SER A 164 20.41 -17.09 -2.42
N ALA A 165 20.86 -17.08 -1.16
CA ALA A 165 21.46 -18.24 -0.51
C ALA A 165 20.46 -19.40 -0.38
N ILE A 166 19.23 -19.13 0.09
CA ILE A 166 18.17 -20.15 0.15
C ILE A 166 17.88 -20.72 -1.24
N LEU A 167 17.69 -19.86 -2.25
CA LEU A 167 17.42 -20.31 -3.61
C LEU A 167 18.57 -21.20 -4.12
N GLY A 168 19.82 -20.78 -3.87
CA GLY A 168 21.00 -21.55 -4.23
C GLY A 168 21.04 -22.92 -3.55
N VAL A 169 20.78 -22.99 -2.24
CA VAL A 169 20.71 -24.27 -1.50
C VAL A 169 19.57 -25.13 -2.00
N VAL A 170 18.38 -24.57 -2.22
CA VAL A 170 17.22 -25.33 -2.71
C VAL A 170 17.51 -25.93 -4.08
N LEU A 171 18.11 -25.16 -4.99
CA LEU A 171 18.50 -25.65 -6.31
C LEU A 171 19.60 -26.71 -6.21
N TYR A 172 20.68 -26.44 -5.48
CA TYR A 172 21.78 -27.39 -5.24
C TYR A 172 21.27 -28.69 -4.63
N GLY A 173 20.45 -28.57 -3.59
CA GLY A 173 19.87 -29.69 -2.86
C GLY A 173 18.95 -30.51 -3.75
N THR A 174 18.08 -29.87 -4.53
CA THR A 174 17.09 -30.57 -5.37
C THR A 174 17.76 -31.26 -6.55
N VAL A 175 18.68 -30.57 -7.24
CA VAL A 175 19.44 -31.15 -8.35
C VAL A 175 20.34 -32.28 -7.85
N GLY A 176 21.02 -32.09 -6.72
CA GLY A 176 21.92 -33.08 -6.15
C GLY A 176 21.18 -34.30 -5.59
N SER A 177 20.06 -34.11 -4.87
CA SER A 177 19.27 -35.22 -4.33
C SER A 177 18.58 -36.02 -5.43
N TYR A 178 18.10 -35.37 -6.50
CA TYR A 178 17.58 -36.05 -7.67
C TYR A 178 18.68 -36.78 -8.46
N GLY A 179 19.85 -36.17 -8.62
CA GLY A 179 21.00 -36.80 -9.28
C GLY A 179 21.54 -38.01 -8.50
N LEU A 180 21.42 -38.00 -7.17
CA LEU A 180 21.79 -39.09 -6.28
C LEU A 180 20.60 -39.97 -5.88
N ARG A 181 19.45 -39.89 -6.56
CA ARG A 181 18.19 -40.53 -6.13
C ARG A 181 18.31 -42.02 -5.80
N ASP A 182 19.15 -42.76 -6.54
CA ASP A 182 19.37 -44.20 -6.32
C ASP A 182 20.06 -44.51 -4.98
N GLN A 183 20.63 -43.48 -4.34
CA GLN A 183 21.29 -43.55 -3.04
C GLN A 183 20.38 -43.05 -1.90
N PHE A 184 19.16 -42.64 -2.20
CA PHE A 184 18.14 -42.24 -1.22
C PHE A 184 17.00 -43.25 -1.20
N GLY A 185 16.47 -43.53 -0.01
CA GLY A 185 15.20 -44.23 0.13
C GLY A 185 14.07 -43.23 -0.09
N GLY A 186 13.28 -43.37 -1.17
CA GLY A 186 12.05 -42.60 -1.36
C GLY A 186 12.10 -41.43 -2.36
N ILE A 187 13.20 -41.21 -3.09
CA ILE A 187 13.26 -40.19 -4.16
C ILE A 187 13.03 -40.84 -5.52
N SER A 188 11.89 -40.55 -6.15
CA SER A 188 11.56 -41.02 -7.50
C SER A 188 11.33 -39.88 -8.50
N THR A 189 10.82 -38.76 -8.01
CA THR A 189 10.48 -37.58 -8.81
C THR A 189 11.29 -36.36 -8.38
N TRP A 190 11.30 -35.31 -9.22
CA TRP A 190 11.82 -33.99 -8.84
C TRP A 190 11.06 -33.38 -7.65
N GLY A 191 9.78 -33.73 -7.50
CA GLY A 191 8.96 -33.31 -6.36
C GLY A 191 9.47 -33.90 -5.05
N ASP A 192 9.82 -35.19 -5.03
CA ASP A 192 10.36 -35.87 -3.85
C ASP A 192 11.71 -35.27 -3.42
N ALA A 193 12.56 -34.96 -4.41
CA ALA A 193 13.85 -34.31 -4.22
C ALA A 193 13.71 -32.90 -3.62
N PHE A 194 12.78 -32.10 -4.14
CA PHE A 194 12.48 -30.77 -3.60
C PHE A 194 11.88 -30.85 -2.20
N TYR A 195 10.92 -31.74 -2.00
CA TYR A 195 10.28 -32.01 -0.71
C TYR A 195 11.32 -32.39 0.36
N TYR A 196 12.22 -33.32 0.06
CA TYR A 196 13.32 -33.71 0.95
C TYR A 196 14.15 -32.51 1.39
N VAL A 197 14.53 -31.62 0.46
CA VAL A 197 15.35 -30.44 0.75
C VAL A 197 14.61 -29.47 1.65
N ILE A 198 13.35 -29.13 1.32
CA ILE A 198 12.54 -28.21 2.13
C ILE A 198 12.35 -28.75 3.55
N VAL A 199 11.97 -30.03 3.70
CA VAL A 199 11.77 -30.68 5.01
C VAL A 199 13.06 -30.70 5.83
N THR A 200 14.20 -30.89 5.17
CA THR A 200 15.52 -30.93 5.81
C THR A 200 15.96 -29.54 6.28
N ILE A 201 15.94 -28.52 5.42
CA ILE A 201 16.41 -27.17 5.76
C ILE A 201 15.47 -26.46 6.74
N ALA A 202 14.17 -26.78 6.70
CA ALA A 202 13.17 -26.31 7.66
C ALA A 202 13.25 -27.02 9.02
N THR A 203 14.17 -27.99 9.18
CA THR A 203 14.39 -28.75 10.41
C THR A 203 13.19 -29.59 10.88
N VAL A 204 12.28 -29.95 9.97
CA VAL A 204 11.11 -30.79 10.27
C VAL A 204 11.51 -32.27 10.36
N GLY A 205 12.18 -32.76 9.31
CA GLY A 205 12.78 -34.10 9.30
C GLY A 205 11.80 -35.26 9.53
N TYR A 206 10.74 -35.39 8.72
CA TYR A 206 9.76 -36.48 8.84
C TYR A 206 10.36 -37.89 8.81
N GLY A 207 11.54 -38.06 8.19
CA GLY A 207 12.27 -39.33 8.14
C GLY A 207 11.74 -40.32 7.11
N ASP A 208 10.84 -39.89 6.24
CA ASP A 208 10.28 -40.65 5.12
C ASP A 208 11.25 -40.76 3.93
N ILE A 209 12.09 -39.74 3.71
CA ILE A 209 13.21 -39.78 2.77
C ILE A 209 14.53 -39.68 3.51
N THR A 210 15.41 -40.67 3.31
CA THR A 210 16.70 -40.73 4.02
C THR A 210 17.87 -41.17 3.11
N PRO A 211 19.08 -40.63 3.34
CA PRO A 211 20.28 -41.05 2.64
C PRO A 211 20.73 -42.45 3.10
N THR A 212 20.94 -43.37 2.16
CA THR A 212 21.27 -44.77 2.46
C THR A 212 22.77 -45.08 2.32
N THR A 213 23.50 -44.32 1.53
CA THR A 213 24.93 -44.52 1.26
C THR A 213 25.83 -43.47 1.94
N GLY A 214 27.13 -43.75 2.04
CA GLY A 214 28.10 -42.79 2.59
C GLY A 214 28.16 -41.46 1.81
N ILE A 215 28.06 -41.50 0.48
CA ILE A 215 28.09 -40.31 -0.38
C ILE A 215 26.83 -39.46 -0.14
N SER A 216 25.64 -40.09 -0.16
CA SER A 216 24.38 -39.39 0.12
C SER A 216 24.34 -38.78 1.53
N LYS A 217 25.01 -39.40 2.52
CA LYS A 217 25.09 -38.86 3.88
C LYS A 217 25.95 -37.60 3.95
N TRP A 218 27.14 -37.60 3.34
CA TRP A 218 27.98 -36.39 3.26
C TRP A 218 27.30 -35.27 2.50
N PHE A 219 26.62 -35.61 1.39
CA PHE A 219 25.81 -34.65 0.65
C PHE A 219 24.68 -34.06 1.51
N SER A 220 23.95 -34.90 2.25
CA SER A 220 22.88 -34.45 3.17
C SER A 220 23.43 -33.55 4.27
N LEU A 221 24.60 -33.86 4.84
CA LEU A 221 25.28 -33.00 5.82
C LEU A 221 25.62 -31.62 5.23
N SER A 222 26.02 -31.55 3.96
CA SER A 222 26.25 -30.26 3.29
C SER A 222 24.97 -29.44 3.15
N ILE A 223 23.83 -30.07 2.81
CA ILE A 223 22.52 -29.41 2.74
C ILE A 223 22.12 -28.89 4.11
N ILE A 224 22.29 -29.68 5.17
CA ILE A 224 21.93 -29.26 6.53
C ILE A 224 22.79 -28.05 6.94
N LEU A 225 24.11 -28.12 6.75
CA LEU A 225 25.03 -27.05 7.15
C LEU A 225 24.71 -25.72 6.46
N PHE A 226 24.58 -25.71 5.13
CA PHE A 226 24.36 -24.48 4.38
C PHE A 226 22.88 -24.07 4.36
N GLY A 227 21.99 -25.05 4.31
CA GLY A 227 20.56 -24.83 4.14
C GLY A 227 19.83 -24.43 5.40
N THR A 228 20.08 -25.09 6.53
CA THR A 228 19.47 -24.67 7.80
C THR A 228 19.94 -23.26 8.18
N GLY A 229 21.23 -22.95 8.01
CA GLY A 229 21.76 -21.60 8.25
C GLY A 229 21.12 -20.55 7.35
N ALA A 230 21.07 -20.78 6.04
CA ALA A 230 20.42 -19.87 5.10
C ALA A 230 18.92 -19.69 5.40
N PHE A 231 18.23 -20.78 5.76
CA PHE A 231 16.82 -20.77 6.15
C PHE A 231 16.57 -19.90 7.37
N THR A 232 17.32 -20.11 8.46
CA THR A 232 17.22 -19.30 9.68
C THR A 232 17.46 -17.81 9.41
N VAL A 233 18.50 -17.48 8.64
CA VAL A 233 18.82 -16.07 8.33
C VAL A 233 17.73 -15.43 7.49
N ALA A 234 17.18 -16.11 6.47
CA ALA A 234 16.14 -15.49 5.66
C ALA A 234 14.82 -15.33 6.42
N VAL A 235 14.43 -16.30 7.25
CA VAL A 235 13.25 -16.13 8.12
C VAL A 235 13.43 -14.90 9.01
N GLY A 236 14.59 -14.75 9.64
CA GLY A 236 14.92 -13.57 10.43
C GLY A 236 14.92 -12.26 9.63
N ALA A 237 15.53 -12.25 8.43
CA ALA A 237 15.60 -11.07 7.58
C ALA A 237 14.24 -10.65 6.98
N LEU A 238 13.32 -11.61 6.81
CA LEU A 238 12.00 -11.35 6.25
C LEU A 238 10.98 -10.95 7.33
N ILE A 239 11.05 -11.57 8.51
CA ILE A 239 10.13 -11.30 9.63
C ILE A 239 10.62 -10.13 10.50
N GLY A 240 11.93 -9.97 10.67
CA GLY A 240 12.56 -8.96 11.52
C GLY A 240 12.01 -7.55 11.32
N PRO A 241 12.01 -7.00 10.09
CA PRO A 241 11.46 -5.67 9.83
C PRO A 241 9.98 -5.52 10.18
N ALA A 242 9.19 -6.58 10.04
CA ALA A 242 7.77 -6.56 10.41
C ALA A 242 7.57 -6.58 11.93
N ILE A 243 8.41 -7.28 12.67
CA ILE A 243 8.42 -7.24 14.14
C ILE A 243 8.89 -5.86 14.62
N GLU A 244 9.97 -5.35 14.05
CA GLU A 244 10.53 -4.03 14.39
C GLU A 244 9.51 -2.91 14.15
N SER A 245 8.83 -2.91 13.00
CA SER A 245 7.74 -1.98 12.70
C SER A 245 6.58 -2.08 13.70
N ARG A 246 6.17 -3.29 14.11
CA ARG A 246 5.12 -3.46 15.12
C ARG A 246 5.56 -3.02 16.52
N MET A 247 6.82 -3.25 16.87
CA MET A 247 7.38 -2.77 18.12
C MET A 247 7.46 -1.24 18.12
N ALA A 248 7.96 -0.64 17.03
CA ALA A 248 8.00 0.81 16.85
C ALA A 248 6.59 1.42 16.95
N ALA A 249 5.59 0.83 16.29
CA ALA A 249 4.20 1.25 16.38
C ALA A 249 3.64 1.14 17.81
N ALA A 250 3.95 0.06 18.54
CA ALA A 250 3.59 -0.11 19.94
C ALA A 250 4.28 0.89 20.89
N PHE A 251 5.37 1.53 20.44
CA PHE A 251 6.10 2.58 21.14
C PHE A 251 5.83 3.99 20.59
N GLY A 252 4.78 4.19 19.78
CA GLY A 252 4.35 5.52 19.32
C GLY A 252 5.03 6.04 18.06
N ASN A 253 5.78 5.20 17.35
CA ASN A 253 6.31 5.51 16.02
C ASN A 253 5.47 4.74 14.98
N MET A 254 4.35 5.31 14.54
CA MET A 254 3.58 4.75 13.41
C MET A 254 4.49 4.66 12.18
N THR A 255 4.42 3.55 11.45
CA THR A 255 5.28 3.31 10.28
C THR A 255 4.51 3.64 8.99
N ALA A 256 5.20 4.24 8.01
CA ALA A 256 4.71 4.64 6.68
C ALA A 256 3.79 3.63 5.95
N SER A 257 3.87 2.34 6.32
CA SER A 257 3.04 1.27 5.76
C SER A 257 1.55 1.35 6.13
N GLU A 258 1.16 2.04 7.21
CA GLU A 258 -0.24 2.18 7.63
C GLU A 258 -0.96 3.32 6.89
N LEU A 259 -0.22 4.34 6.45
CA LEU A 259 -0.75 5.50 5.71
C LEU A 259 -0.92 5.25 4.20
N THR A 260 -0.45 4.09 3.70
CA THR A 260 -0.41 3.80 2.26
C THR A 260 -1.79 3.71 1.60
N LEU A 261 -2.87 3.63 2.38
CA LEU A 261 -4.24 3.61 1.88
C LEU A 261 -4.91 4.98 1.85
N LEU A 262 -4.35 6.01 2.49
CA LEU A 262 -4.97 7.35 2.54
C LEU A 262 -5.03 7.99 1.16
N GLU A 263 -6.18 8.60 0.88
CA GLU A 263 -6.52 9.36 -0.34
C GLU A 263 -7.43 10.51 0.10
N ASP A 264 -7.28 11.70 -0.48
CA ASP A 264 -8.06 12.92 -0.14
C ASP A 264 -7.91 13.43 1.31
N HIS A 265 -6.79 13.06 1.97
CA HIS A 265 -6.40 13.49 3.32
C HIS A 265 -5.65 14.83 3.33
N VAL A 266 -5.51 15.44 4.51
CA VAL A 266 -4.70 16.65 4.71
C VAL A 266 -3.40 16.27 5.41
N VAL A 267 -2.27 16.74 4.86
CA VAL A 267 -0.95 16.55 5.49
C VAL A 267 -0.57 17.83 6.22
N VAL A 268 -0.18 17.73 7.49
CA VAL A 268 0.30 18.84 8.31
C VAL A 268 1.79 18.62 8.57
N LEU A 269 2.62 19.54 8.07
CA LEU A 269 4.08 19.50 8.21
C LEU A 269 4.50 20.44 9.33
N GLY A 270 5.04 19.86 10.40
CA GLY A 270 5.32 20.56 11.65
C GLY A 270 4.16 20.50 12.64
N TYR A 271 4.47 20.85 13.88
CA TYR A 271 3.50 21.05 14.94
C TYR A 271 3.91 22.27 15.77
N GLY A 272 2.97 23.17 16.00
CA GLY A 272 3.06 24.37 16.84
C GLY A 272 1.67 24.94 17.12
N ASP A 273 1.61 26.14 17.71
CA ASP A 273 0.36 26.75 18.21
C ASP A 273 -0.75 26.85 17.13
N VAL A 274 -0.36 27.18 15.90
CA VAL A 274 -1.30 27.38 14.78
C VAL A 274 -1.85 26.05 14.27
N THR A 275 -0.98 25.06 14.11
CA THR A 275 -1.38 23.72 13.61
C THR A 275 -2.14 22.94 14.67
N GLU A 276 -1.87 23.14 15.96
CA GLU A 276 -2.66 22.57 17.05
C GLU A 276 -4.12 23.05 16.94
N SER A 277 -4.32 24.37 16.83
CA SER A 277 -5.66 24.95 16.63
C SER A 277 -6.35 24.44 15.36
N LEU A 278 -5.58 24.22 14.29
CA LEU A 278 -6.10 23.64 13.04
C LEU A 278 -6.59 22.20 13.23
N LEU A 279 -5.85 21.38 13.97
CA LEU A 279 -6.21 19.99 14.23
C LEU A 279 -7.49 19.89 15.07
N GLU A 280 -7.67 20.80 16.03
CA GLU A 280 -8.91 20.91 16.80
C GLU A 280 -10.12 21.29 15.92
N GLU A 281 -9.93 22.23 14.99
CA GLU A 281 -11.01 22.73 14.12
C GLU A 281 -11.40 21.72 13.02
N LEU A 282 -10.42 21.05 12.39
CA LEU A 282 -10.69 20.08 11.31
C LEU A 282 -11.40 18.81 11.79
N GLY A 283 -11.33 18.53 13.11
CA GLY A 283 -12.09 17.49 13.79
C GLY A 283 -11.92 16.07 13.21
N ALA A 284 -12.74 15.13 13.70
CA ALA A 284 -12.66 13.71 13.32
C ALA A 284 -13.18 13.39 11.90
N GLU A 285 -13.75 14.37 11.19
CA GLU A 285 -14.33 14.15 9.85
C GLU A 285 -13.30 14.26 8.72
N THR A 286 -12.12 14.81 9.01
CA THR A 286 -11.03 14.94 8.02
C THR A 286 -9.92 13.93 8.35
N GLU A 287 -9.57 13.07 7.40
CA GLU A 287 -8.37 12.24 7.55
C GLU A 287 -7.12 13.15 7.52
N LEU A 288 -6.35 13.13 8.62
CA LEU A 288 -5.20 13.99 8.85
C LEU A 288 -3.94 13.13 9.05
N VAL A 289 -2.81 13.63 8.57
CA VAL A 289 -1.47 13.08 8.85
C VAL A 289 -0.55 14.21 9.27
N VAL A 290 -0.05 14.15 10.51
CA VAL A 290 0.93 15.11 11.03
C VAL A 290 2.34 14.55 10.86
N VAL A 291 3.28 15.36 10.38
CA VAL A 291 4.71 15.00 10.30
C VAL A 291 5.48 15.90 11.25
N THR A 292 6.09 15.32 12.28
CA THR A 292 6.88 16.08 13.27
C THR A 292 8.10 15.30 13.72
N PRO A 293 9.27 15.94 13.89
CA PRO A 293 10.45 15.27 14.44
C PRO A 293 10.37 15.12 15.97
N ASP A 294 9.40 15.76 16.64
CA ASP A 294 9.24 15.69 18.10
C ASP A 294 8.49 14.42 18.51
N GLN A 295 9.20 13.54 19.21
CA GLN A 295 8.66 12.27 19.69
C GLN A 295 7.63 12.45 20.82
N GLU A 296 7.74 13.51 21.62
CA GLU A 296 6.79 13.78 22.70
C GLU A 296 5.43 14.20 22.11
N THR A 297 5.44 15.17 21.19
CA THR A 297 4.26 15.58 20.41
C THR A 297 3.65 14.41 19.65
N ALA A 298 4.47 13.60 18.97
CA ALA A 298 3.95 12.47 18.21
C ALA A 298 3.25 11.44 19.11
N SER A 299 3.77 11.22 20.32
CA SER A 299 3.15 10.31 21.29
C SER A 299 1.81 10.85 21.81
N GLN A 300 1.72 12.16 22.05
CA GLN A 300 0.48 12.83 22.46
C GLN A 300 -0.60 12.70 21.37
N LEU A 301 -0.29 13.13 20.16
CA LEU A 301 -1.21 13.10 19.02
C LEU A 301 -1.71 11.69 18.67
N ASN A 302 -0.84 10.69 18.76
CA ASN A 302 -1.24 9.28 18.60
C ASN A 302 -2.24 8.83 19.68
N THR A 303 -2.10 9.33 20.91
CA THR A 303 -3.04 9.03 22.01
C THR A 303 -4.42 9.65 21.75
N GLU A 304 -4.45 10.78 21.05
CA GLU A 304 -5.65 11.50 20.63
C GLU A 304 -6.28 10.92 19.35
N GLY A 305 -5.64 9.91 18.73
CA GLY A 305 -6.13 9.23 17.53
C GLY A 305 -5.81 9.94 16.22
N VAL A 306 -4.89 10.90 16.24
CA VAL A 306 -4.38 11.58 15.05
C VAL A 306 -3.27 10.72 14.43
N ASN A 307 -3.26 10.56 13.10
CA ASN A 307 -2.16 9.83 12.45
C ASN A 307 -0.91 10.70 12.44
N VAL A 308 0.22 10.16 12.91
CA VAL A 308 1.49 10.90 12.98
C VAL A 308 2.66 10.12 12.37
N LEU A 309 3.49 10.81 11.60
CA LEU A 309 4.83 10.36 11.20
C LEU A 309 5.89 11.10 12.01
N THR A 310 6.61 10.36 12.83
CA THR A 310 7.69 10.89 13.67
C THR A 310 8.99 10.96 12.87
N ASP A 311 9.14 11.97 12.02
CA ASP A 311 10.31 12.16 11.15
C ASP A 311 10.46 13.62 10.69
N ASP A 312 11.53 13.93 9.94
CA ASP A 312 11.82 15.29 9.47
C ASP A 312 10.86 15.71 8.33
N PRO A 313 10.07 16.78 8.50
CA PRO A 313 9.15 17.29 7.46
C PRO A 313 9.87 17.89 6.24
N THR A 314 11.19 18.03 6.29
CA THR A 314 12.01 18.49 5.15
C THR A 314 12.57 17.34 4.30
N ASP A 315 12.41 16.08 4.73
CA ASP A 315 12.87 14.91 3.99
C ASP A 315 11.82 14.45 2.96
N GLU A 316 12.18 14.50 1.67
CA GLU A 316 11.30 14.08 0.58
C GLU A 316 10.84 12.62 0.67
N SER A 317 11.62 11.74 1.30
CA SER A 317 11.21 10.34 1.50
C SER A 317 10.05 10.23 2.49
N VAL A 318 10.08 11.03 3.56
CA VAL A 318 9.00 11.15 4.55
C VAL A 318 7.74 11.73 3.91
N LEU A 319 7.88 12.75 3.07
CA LEU A 319 6.73 13.35 2.37
C LEU A 319 6.06 12.37 1.40
N ARG A 320 6.84 11.52 0.72
CA ARG A 320 6.30 10.43 -0.11
C ARG A 320 5.58 9.38 0.74
N ASP A 321 6.11 9.08 1.93
CA ASP A 321 5.49 8.18 2.89
C ASP A 321 4.19 8.77 3.49
N ALA A 322 4.13 10.09 3.67
CA ALA A 322 2.95 10.86 4.05
C ALA A 322 1.91 11.00 2.92
N ARG A 323 2.24 10.55 1.71
CA ARG A 323 1.37 10.59 0.52
C ARG A 323 0.91 12.00 0.14
N THR A 324 1.83 12.96 0.15
CA THR A 324 1.56 14.32 -0.35
C THR A 324 1.04 14.33 -1.80
N ASP A 325 1.43 13.33 -2.61
CA ASP A 325 0.99 13.12 -4.00
C ASP A 325 -0.52 12.82 -4.18
N ALA A 326 -1.19 12.42 -3.10
CA ALA A 326 -2.61 12.08 -3.10
C ALA A 326 -3.40 12.85 -2.03
N ALA A 327 -2.75 13.81 -1.38
CA ALA A 327 -3.36 14.67 -0.38
C ALA A 327 -4.24 15.72 -1.06
N ARG A 328 -5.32 16.11 -0.38
CA ARG A 328 -6.16 17.24 -0.77
C ARG A 328 -5.39 18.56 -0.68
N GLY A 329 -4.48 18.64 0.27
CA GLY A 329 -3.63 19.79 0.51
C GLY A 329 -2.61 19.52 1.62
N VAL A 330 -1.59 20.36 1.64
CA VAL A 330 -0.52 20.35 2.63
C VAL A 330 -0.60 21.65 3.41
N VAL A 331 -0.63 21.55 4.73
CA VAL A 331 -0.46 22.68 5.63
C VAL A 331 0.96 22.63 6.18
N VAL A 332 1.67 23.75 6.12
CA VAL A 332 3.01 23.89 6.71
C VAL A 332 2.94 24.91 7.83
N GLY A 333 3.37 24.52 9.01
CA GLY A 333 3.42 25.44 10.14
C GLY A 333 4.15 24.82 11.31
N SER A 334 5.25 25.43 11.70
CA SER A 334 5.94 25.15 12.94
C SER A 334 6.35 26.46 13.61
N ASP A 335 7.04 26.37 14.74
CA ASP A 335 7.61 27.56 15.38
C ASP A 335 8.90 28.06 14.69
N ASP A 336 9.33 27.42 13.59
CA ASP A 336 10.56 27.74 12.84
C ASP A 336 10.26 27.97 11.35
N ASP A 337 10.00 29.23 10.99
CA ASP A 337 9.74 29.66 9.60
C ASP A 337 10.86 29.24 8.62
N ALA A 338 12.11 29.04 9.08
CA ALA A 338 13.18 28.59 8.20
C ALA A 338 13.03 27.11 7.82
N ARG A 339 12.59 26.27 8.76
CA ARG A 339 12.21 24.88 8.47
C ARG A 339 10.96 24.81 7.61
N ASP A 340 9.99 25.69 7.84
CA ASP A 340 8.77 25.74 7.05
C ASP A 340 9.07 26.06 5.57
N VAL A 341 10.00 26.99 5.30
CA VAL A 341 10.49 27.24 3.94
C VAL A 341 11.11 26.00 3.30
N LEU A 342 11.90 25.22 4.04
CA LEU A 342 12.49 23.97 3.55
C LEU A 342 11.42 22.90 3.30
N ALA A 343 10.44 22.77 4.18
CA ALA A 343 9.32 21.83 4.04
C ALA A 343 8.46 22.16 2.81
N VAL A 344 8.19 23.44 2.53
CA VAL A 344 7.49 23.88 1.31
C VAL A 344 8.30 23.50 0.06
N LEU A 345 9.61 23.73 0.04
CA LEU A 345 10.48 23.34 -1.08
C LEU A 345 10.50 21.82 -1.29
N ALA A 346 10.66 21.04 -0.22
CA ALA A 346 10.65 19.59 -0.28
C ALA A 346 9.29 19.06 -0.79
N THR A 347 8.19 19.68 -0.35
CA THR A 347 6.84 19.35 -0.82
C THR A 347 6.71 19.62 -2.32
N ARG A 348 7.15 20.77 -2.82
CA ARG A 348 7.12 21.10 -4.25
C ARG A 348 7.99 20.20 -5.11
N ASN A 349 9.11 19.70 -4.57
CA ASN A 349 9.93 18.71 -5.27
C ASN A 349 9.24 17.35 -5.39
N VAL A 350 8.43 16.98 -4.38
CA VAL A 350 7.70 15.70 -4.34
C VAL A 350 6.43 15.76 -5.18
N ASP A 351 5.63 16.81 -4.99
CA ASP A 351 4.42 17.09 -5.76
C ASP A 351 4.35 18.58 -6.14
N PRO A 352 4.54 18.92 -7.43
CA PRO A 352 4.49 20.30 -7.90
C PRO A 352 3.07 20.87 -7.97
N ASP A 353 2.02 20.06 -7.95
CA ASP A 353 0.63 20.47 -8.18
C ASP A 353 -0.21 20.50 -6.89
N VAL A 354 0.27 19.92 -5.78
CA VAL A 354 -0.46 19.91 -4.50
C VAL A 354 -0.67 21.33 -3.97
N ARG A 355 -1.84 21.59 -3.36
CA ARG A 355 -2.10 22.89 -2.72
C ARG A 355 -1.34 22.99 -1.39
N ILE A 356 -0.53 24.02 -1.22
CA ILE A 356 0.27 24.28 -0.02
C ILE A 356 -0.21 25.56 0.66
N VAL A 357 -0.66 25.45 1.90
CA VAL A 357 -1.01 26.60 2.77
C VAL A 357 -0.01 26.67 3.90
N ALA A 358 0.73 27.78 4.01
CA ALA A 358 1.73 27.96 5.06
C ALA A 358 1.28 28.97 6.13
N ALA A 359 1.63 28.71 7.38
CA ALA A 359 1.55 29.69 8.45
C ALA A 359 2.92 30.37 8.61
N ALA A 360 2.94 31.70 8.64
CA ALA A 360 4.15 32.49 8.88
C ALA A 360 4.08 33.11 10.28
N ASN A 361 5.10 32.87 11.10
CA ASN A 361 5.22 33.51 12.41
C ASN A 361 5.66 34.97 12.26
N GLU A 362 6.57 35.26 11.33
CA GLU A 362 7.06 36.61 11.12
C GLU A 362 6.60 37.21 9.79
N ALA A 363 6.12 38.46 9.81
CA ALA A 363 5.64 39.15 8.61
C ALA A 363 6.70 39.22 7.48
N ARG A 364 7.98 39.27 7.84
CA ARG A 364 9.10 39.30 6.88
C ARG A 364 9.35 37.98 6.15
N ASN A 365 8.74 36.87 6.60
CA ASN A 365 8.91 35.55 5.99
C ASN A 365 7.75 35.17 5.08
N VAL A 366 6.66 35.96 5.05
CA VAL A 366 5.51 35.75 4.16
C VAL A 366 5.95 35.68 2.70
N GLU A 367 6.62 36.73 2.21
CA GLU A 367 7.13 36.77 0.83
C GLU A 367 8.11 35.63 0.52
N LYS A 368 8.84 35.13 1.52
CA LYS A 368 9.78 34.03 1.33
C LYS A 368 9.05 32.71 1.11
N LEU A 369 8.03 32.42 1.92
CA LEU A 369 7.20 31.23 1.79
C LEU A 369 6.44 31.21 0.44
N GLU A 370 5.88 32.35 0.03
CA GLU A 370 5.27 32.50 -1.29
C GLU A 370 6.30 32.26 -2.41
N SER A 371 7.51 32.82 -2.29
CA SER A 371 8.55 32.71 -3.32
C SER A 371 9.06 31.28 -3.53
N VAL A 372 8.95 30.41 -2.53
CA VAL A 372 9.36 29.00 -2.63
C VAL A 372 8.21 28.05 -3.02
N GLY A 373 7.00 28.59 -3.24
CA GLY A 373 5.88 27.85 -3.80
C GLY A 373 4.76 27.51 -2.83
N ALA A 374 4.62 28.20 -1.68
CA ALA A 374 3.37 28.18 -0.95
C ALA A 374 2.28 28.89 -1.78
N ASP A 375 1.10 28.28 -1.94
CA ASP A 375 0.00 28.87 -2.72
C ASP A 375 -0.72 29.97 -1.93
N ASP A 376 -0.75 29.83 -0.61
CA ASP A 376 -1.33 30.79 0.32
C ASP A 376 -0.50 30.84 1.60
N VAL A 377 -0.33 32.04 2.15
CA VAL A 377 0.47 32.25 3.37
C VAL A 377 -0.31 33.13 4.34
N ILE A 378 -0.59 32.57 5.51
CA ILE A 378 -1.34 33.25 6.57
C ILE A 378 -0.37 33.67 7.65
N ASN A 379 -0.45 34.92 8.12
CA ASN A 379 0.26 35.39 9.32
C ASN A 379 -0.74 35.62 10.47
N PRO A 380 -0.93 34.64 11.38
CA PRO A 380 -1.92 34.74 12.44
C PRO A 380 -1.62 35.87 13.44
N LEU A 381 -0.34 36.17 13.71
CA LEU A 381 0.06 37.21 14.65
C LEU A 381 -0.28 38.62 14.14
N GLU A 382 -0.14 38.86 12.84
CA GLU A 382 -0.54 40.13 12.24
C GLU A 382 -2.07 40.31 12.27
N ILE A 383 -2.82 39.25 11.96
CA ILE A 383 -4.30 39.25 12.04
C ILE A 383 -4.74 39.52 13.48
N GLY A 384 -4.19 38.77 14.45
CA GLY A 384 -4.46 38.95 15.87
C GLY A 384 -4.13 40.36 16.36
N GLY A 385 -2.97 40.91 15.97
CA GLY A 385 -2.56 42.27 16.31
C GLY A 385 -3.51 43.34 15.77
N ARG A 386 -3.98 43.19 14.53
CA ARG A 386 -4.97 44.09 13.92
C ARG A 386 -6.32 44.03 14.65
N LEU A 387 -6.76 42.83 15.04
CA LEU A 387 -8.00 42.61 15.80
C LEU A 387 -7.92 43.24 17.21
N LEU A 388 -6.80 43.06 17.92
CA LEU A 388 -6.58 43.68 19.23
C LEU A 388 -6.59 45.20 19.14
N GLY A 389 -5.88 45.76 18.16
CA GLY A 389 -5.85 47.21 17.92
C GLY A 389 -7.24 47.80 17.67
N ARG A 390 -8.05 47.16 16.82
CA ARG A 390 -9.43 47.61 16.56
C ARG A 390 -10.33 47.47 17.78
N SER A 391 -10.17 46.40 18.56
CA SER A 391 -10.95 46.17 19.78
C SER A 391 -10.75 47.29 20.81
N VAL A 392 -9.52 47.78 20.98
CA VAL A 392 -9.21 48.91 21.89
C VAL A 392 -9.76 50.23 21.35
N LEU A 393 -9.75 50.42 20.02
CA LEU A 393 -10.23 51.63 19.37
C LEU A 393 -11.77 51.70 19.21
N GLY A 394 -12.50 50.72 19.75
CA GLY A 394 -13.96 50.65 19.68
C GLY A 394 -14.52 50.24 18.31
N GLY A 395 -13.68 49.70 17.43
CA GLY A 395 -14.11 49.08 16.18
C GLY A 395 -14.77 47.73 16.45
N ASP A 396 -15.79 47.38 15.67
CA ASP A 396 -16.46 46.08 15.80
C ASP A 396 -15.56 44.97 15.26
N SER A 397 -14.81 44.31 16.14
CA SER A 397 -13.94 43.18 15.81
C SER A 397 -14.73 41.99 15.23
N ARG A 398 -16.05 41.93 15.48
CA ARG A 398 -16.92 40.90 14.90
C ARG A 398 -17.15 41.09 13.41
N SER A 399 -17.17 42.34 12.93
CA SER A 399 -17.33 42.66 11.50
C SER A 399 -16.14 42.16 10.65
N LEU A 400 -14.93 42.15 11.20
CA LEU A 400 -13.77 41.56 10.52
C LEU A 400 -13.80 40.04 10.53
N LEU A 401 -14.21 39.44 11.66
CA LEU A 401 -14.33 37.98 11.75
C LEU A 401 -15.41 37.47 10.80
N SER A 402 -16.51 38.21 10.59
CA SER A 402 -17.53 37.86 9.59
C SER A 402 -17.03 38.06 8.15
N GLU A 403 -16.19 39.08 7.89
CA GLU A 403 -15.54 39.27 6.59
C GLU A 403 -14.52 38.14 6.28
N ILE A 404 -13.83 37.62 7.30
CA ILE A 404 -12.85 36.52 7.16
C ILE A 404 -13.54 35.15 7.08
N SER A 405 -14.64 34.93 7.82
CA SER A 405 -15.32 33.62 7.87
C SER A 405 -16.33 33.40 6.72
N GLY A 406 -16.53 34.39 5.84
CA GLY A 406 -17.36 34.23 4.64
C GLY A 406 -18.80 33.80 4.94
N ASN A 407 -19.52 34.50 5.83
CA ASN A 407 -20.97 34.36 5.87
C ASN A 407 -21.58 35.22 4.76
N ALA A 408 -21.96 34.56 3.67
CA ALA A 408 -23.01 35.05 2.79
C ALA A 408 -24.32 35.04 3.57
N ASP A 409 -24.61 36.12 4.30
CA ASP A 409 -25.98 36.43 4.64
C ASP A 409 -26.64 36.92 3.34
N ASP A 410 -27.33 35.99 2.67
CA ASP A 410 -28.34 36.30 1.66
C ASP A 410 -29.36 37.29 2.27
N GLU A 411 -29.35 38.53 1.80
CA GLU A 411 -30.52 39.43 1.81
C GLU A 411 -31.02 39.70 0.39
#